data_AF-A0A836P0L2-F1
#
_entry.id   AF-A0A836P0L2-F1
#
_cell.length_a   1.000
_cell.length_b   1.000
_cell.length_c   1.000
_cell.angle_alpha   90.00
_cell.angle_beta   90.00
_cell.angle_gamma   90.00
#
_symmetry.space_group_name_H-M   'P 1'
#
loop_
_entity.id
_entity.type
_entity.pdbx_description
1 polymer ?
#
loop_
_entity_poly.entity_id
_entity_poly.type
_entity_poly.pdbx_seq_one_letter_code
_entity_poly.pdbx_strand_id
1 'polypeptide(L)'
;CHLDQWGALAVEGHFTGPTQWLTYHQLVRDGLARVVGAHPGEVVAMNTLSVNLHLMMASFYRPTPERGAILIEAGAFPSDRHAVESQLRLHGLDPATHLIEVEADEPNGTLSMAAIADAIAQHGQRLALVLWPGIQYRTGQAFDLAEIVRL
;
A
#
# COMPACT_ATOMS: atom_id res chain seq x y z
N CYS A 1 -16.45 15.22 -25.74
CA CYS A 1 -15.33 16.16 -25.48
C CYS A 1 -13.96 15.49 -25.59
N HIS A 2 -13.67 14.38 -24.90
CA HIS A 2 -12.36 13.69 -25.02
C HIS A 2 -12.18 12.93 -26.34
N LEU A 3 -13.24 12.27 -26.83
CA LEU A 3 -13.23 11.60 -28.13
C LEU A 3 -13.09 12.59 -29.31
N ASP A 4 -13.63 13.79 -29.16
CA ASP A 4 -13.48 14.86 -30.16
C ASP A 4 -12.04 15.38 -30.22
N GLN A 5 -11.39 15.57 -29.06
CA GLN A 5 -9.97 15.90 -29.00
C GLN A 5 -9.09 14.80 -29.57
N TRP A 6 -9.40 13.52 -29.29
CA TRP A 6 -8.66 12.40 -29.87
C TRP A 6 -8.81 12.34 -31.39
N GLY A 7 -10.03 12.53 -31.89
CA GLY A 7 -10.31 12.59 -33.33
C GLY A 7 -9.65 13.78 -34.04
N ALA A 8 -9.49 14.92 -33.36
CA ALA A 8 -8.93 16.14 -33.94
C ALA A 8 -7.40 16.23 -33.84
N LEU A 9 -6.82 15.84 -32.70
CA LEU A 9 -5.40 16.01 -32.41
C LEU A 9 -4.58 14.73 -32.67
N ALA A 10 -5.21 13.56 -32.63
CA ALA A 10 -4.54 12.26 -32.77
C ALA A 10 -3.24 12.20 -31.94
N VAL A 11 -2.09 11.97 -32.57
CA VAL A 11 -0.79 11.90 -31.90
C VAL A 11 -0.40 13.22 -31.23
N GLU A 12 -0.75 14.37 -31.80
CA GLU A 12 -0.43 15.70 -31.27
C GLU A 12 -1.07 15.97 -29.90
N GLY A 13 -2.14 15.25 -29.54
CA GLY A 13 -2.79 15.33 -28.23
C GLY A 13 -1.90 14.89 -27.07
N HIS A 14 -0.80 14.17 -27.34
CA HIS A 14 0.21 13.87 -26.32
C HIS A 14 0.94 15.12 -25.82
N PHE A 15 1.10 16.12 -26.68
CA PHE A 15 1.95 17.29 -26.44
C PHE A 15 1.20 18.62 -26.45
N THR A 16 -0.03 18.66 -26.94
CA THR A 16 -0.81 19.90 -27.15
C THR A 16 -2.17 19.85 -26.48
N GLY A 17 -2.79 21.03 -26.30
CA GLY A 17 -4.09 21.18 -25.65
C GLY A 17 -4.02 21.28 -24.13
N PRO A 18 -5.18 21.52 -23.47
CA PRO A 18 -5.26 21.74 -22.03
C PRO A 18 -5.07 20.46 -21.19
N THR A 19 -5.21 19.29 -21.81
CA THR A 19 -5.12 17.96 -21.18
C THR A 19 -4.09 17.09 -21.89
N GLN A 20 -2.88 17.62 -22.10
CA GLN A 20 -1.76 16.91 -22.72
C GLN A 20 -1.59 15.52 -22.10
N TRP A 21 -1.70 14.46 -22.90
CA TRP A 21 -1.79 13.10 -22.33
C TRP A 21 -0.50 12.65 -21.66
N LEU A 22 0.66 13.13 -22.13
CA LEU A 22 1.96 12.77 -21.55
C LEU A 22 2.11 13.22 -20.09
N THR A 23 1.61 14.42 -19.78
CA THR A 23 1.73 15.05 -18.45
C THR A 23 0.41 15.01 -17.68
N TYR A 24 -0.58 14.27 -18.15
CA TYR A 24 -1.94 14.26 -17.58
C TYR A 24 -1.96 13.93 -16.08
N HIS A 25 -1.11 13.00 -15.63
CA HIS A 25 -0.96 12.63 -14.22
C HIS A 25 -0.54 13.82 -13.33
N GLN A 26 0.14 14.83 -13.89
CA GLN A 26 0.56 16.03 -13.16
C GLN A 26 -0.62 16.94 -12.81
N LEU A 27 -1.72 16.86 -13.56
CA LEU A 27 -2.91 17.69 -13.32
C LEU A 27 -3.55 17.42 -11.95
N VAL A 28 -3.40 16.19 -11.43
CA VAL A 28 -3.97 15.78 -10.13
C VAL A 28 -2.92 15.70 -9.02
N ARG A 29 -1.63 15.80 -9.37
CA ARG A 29 -0.49 15.62 -8.45
C ARG A 29 -0.60 16.52 -7.22
N ASP A 30 -0.76 17.83 -7.42
CA ASP A 30 -0.75 18.80 -6.32
C ASP A 30 -1.98 18.66 -5.41
N GLY A 31 -3.11 18.22 -5.95
CA GLY A 31 -4.32 17.90 -5.19
C GLY A 31 -4.13 16.66 -4.33
N LEU A 32 -3.61 15.58 -4.92
CA LEU A 32 -3.32 14.34 -4.20
C LEU A 32 -2.28 14.55 -3.10
N ALA A 33 -1.18 15.25 -3.41
CA ALA A 33 -0.13 15.60 -2.46
C ALA A 33 -0.70 16.30 -1.21
N ARG A 34 -1.64 17.24 -1.40
CA ARG A 34 -2.32 17.92 -0.29
C ARG A 34 -3.19 17.00 0.55
N VAL A 35 -3.91 16.07 -0.09
CA VAL A 35 -4.80 15.11 0.61
C VAL A 35 -4.00 14.16 1.49
N VAL A 36 -2.87 13.65 0.99
CA VAL A 36 -2.03 12.69 1.73
C VAL A 36 -0.96 13.36 2.59
N GLY A 37 -0.83 14.68 2.54
CA GLY A 37 0.17 15.43 3.32
C GLY A 37 1.61 15.23 2.85
N ALA A 38 1.84 14.97 1.56
CA ALA A 38 3.16 14.71 0.97
C ALA A 38 3.61 15.83 0.03
N HIS A 39 4.86 15.81 -0.39
CA HIS A 39 5.36 16.70 -1.44
C HIS A 39 4.87 16.25 -2.83
N PRO A 40 4.68 17.16 -3.80
CA PRO A 40 4.24 16.77 -5.14
C PRO A 40 5.16 15.75 -5.84
N GLY A 41 6.45 15.72 -5.50
CA GLY A 41 7.40 14.73 -6.02
C GLY A 41 7.29 13.32 -5.41
N GLU A 42 6.50 13.16 -4.34
CA GLU A 42 6.34 11.91 -3.59
C GLU A 42 5.02 11.20 -3.93
N VAL A 43 4.19 11.78 -4.81
CA VAL A 43 2.86 11.25 -5.15
C VAL A 43 2.68 11.18 -6.66
N VAL A 44 2.12 10.06 -7.12
CA VAL A 44 1.79 9.83 -8.52
C VAL A 44 0.44 9.13 -8.64
N ALA A 45 -0.42 9.62 -9.53
CA ALA A 45 -1.64 8.93 -9.92
C ALA A 45 -1.31 7.93 -11.04
N MET A 46 -1.32 6.63 -10.71
CA MET A 46 -1.03 5.57 -11.68
C MET A 46 -1.78 4.28 -11.32
N ASN A 47 -2.05 3.44 -12.32
CA ASN A 47 -2.59 2.07 -12.20
C ASN A 47 -3.79 1.94 -11.23
N THR A 48 -3.95 0.74 -10.65
CA THR A 48 -4.89 0.43 -9.57
C THR A 48 -4.13 0.28 -8.25
N LEU A 49 -4.86 0.28 -7.12
CA LEU A 49 -4.27 0.15 -5.77
C LEU A 49 -3.39 -1.09 -5.64
N SER A 50 -3.92 -2.28 -5.99
CA SER A 50 -3.18 -3.54 -5.84
C SER A 50 -1.93 -3.60 -6.73
N VAL A 51 -1.98 -3.01 -7.94
CA VAL A 51 -0.81 -2.91 -8.82
C VAL A 51 0.25 -2.02 -8.18
N ASN A 52 -0.12 -0.86 -7.65
CA ASN A 52 0.82 0.02 -6.97
C ASN A 52 1.41 -0.62 -5.72
N LEU A 53 0.60 -1.36 -4.95
CA LEU A 53 1.05 -2.10 -3.78
C LEU A 53 2.12 -3.15 -4.15
N HIS A 54 1.91 -3.88 -5.26
CA HIS A 54 2.92 -4.79 -5.79
C HIS A 54 4.22 -4.08 -6.16
N LEU A 55 4.15 -2.95 -6.86
CA LEU A 55 5.32 -2.18 -7.28
C LEU A 55 6.09 -1.63 -6.08
N MET A 56 5.39 -1.15 -5.05
CA MET A 56 5.99 -0.71 -3.81
C MET A 56 6.69 -1.87 -3.09
N MET A 57 6.02 -3.01 -2.91
CA MET A 57 6.63 -4.18 -2.28
C MET A 57 7.84 -4.69 -3.07
N ALA A 58 7.77 -4.78 -4.40
CA ALA A 58 8.92 -5.18 -5.22
C ALA A 58 10.15 -4.27 -5.04
N SER A 59 9.94 -3.00 -4.64
CA SER A 59 11.02 -2.03 -4.43
C SER A 59 11.56 -2.02 -2.99
N PHE A 60 10.65 -2.08 -2.01
CA PHE A 60 10.95 -1.89 -0.58
C PHE A 60 11.08 -3.19 0.22
N TYR A 61 10.36 -4.25 -0.17
CA TYR A 61 10.46 -5.55 0.49
C TYR A 61 11.71 -6.29 -0.02
N ARG A 62 12.76 -6.27 0.79
CA ARG A 62 14.07 -6.88 0.49
C ARG A 62 14.41 -7.91 1.57
N PRO A 63 13.81 -9.11 1.52
CA PRO A 63 13.96 -10.09 2.58
C PRO A 63 15.39 -10.65 2.65
N THR A 64 15.84 -10.96 3.87
CA THR A 64 17.02 -11.81 4.14
C THR A 64 16.56 -13.13 4.75
N PRO A 65 17.43 -14.15 4.85
CA PRO A 65 17.08 -15.42 5.50
C PRO A 65 16.57 -15.24 6.94
N GLU A 66 17.10 -14.25 7.68
CA GLU A 66 16.72 -13.93 9.05
C GLU A 66 15.51 -13.00 9.11
N ARG A 67 15.39 -12.10 8.12
CA ARG A 67 14.36 -11.05 8.04
C ARG A 67 13.56 -11.16 6.76
N GLY A 68 12.56 -12.04 6.76
CA GLY A 68 11.67 -12.24 5.63
C GLY A 68 10.19 -12.05 5.93
N ALA A 69 9.79 -11.85 7.19
CA ALA A 69 8.37 -11.84 7.54
C ALA A 69 7.69 -10.51 7.18
N ILE A 70 6.40 -10.60 6.84
CA ILE A 70 5.52 -9.46 6.60
C ILE A 70 4.40 -9.51 7.63
N LEU A 71 4.18 -8.38 8.32
CA LEU A 71 3.09 -8.20 9.27
C LEU A 71 1.91 -7.49 8.59
N ILE A 72 0.71 -8.06 8.73
CA ILE A 72 -0.56 -7.46 8.34
C ILE A 72 -1.60 -7.64 9.45
N GLU A 73 -2.71 -6.94 9.34
CA GLU A 73 -3.87 -7.17 10.20
C GLU A 73 -4.69 -8.38 9.71
N ALA A 74 -5.21 -9.18 10.64
CA ALA A 74 -6.06 -10.31 10.29
C ALA A 74 -7.37 -9.84 9.65
N GLY A 75 -7.80 -10.58 8.63
CA GLY A 75 -8.98 -10.20 7.87
C GLY A 75 -8.76 -8.99 6.96
N ALA A 76 -7.51 -8.68 6.62
CA ALA A 76 -7.14 -7.71 5.59
C ALA A 76 -7.93 -7.88 4.29
N PHE A 77 -7.98 -6.81 3.51
CA PHE A 77 -8.70 -6.83 2.25
C PHE A 77 -8.16 -7.95 1.35
N PRO A 78 -9.01 -8.78 0.71
CA PRO A 78 -8.53 -10.00 0.04
C PRO A 78 -7.41 -9.77 -0.98
N SER A 79 -7.46 -8.67 -1.75
CA SER A 79 -6.38 -8.35 -2.70
C SER A 79 -5.04 -8.09 -2.04
N ASP A 80 -5.04 -7.52 -0.84
CA ASP A 80 -3.82 -7.08 -0.16
C ASP A 80 -3.12 -8.30 0.45
N ARG A 81 -3.90 -9.20 1.06
CA ARG A 81 -3.43 -10.52 1.48
C ARG A 81 -2.83 -11.30 0.30
N HIS A 82 -3.52 -11.37 -0.84
CA HIS A 82 -3.00 -12.05 -2.03
C HIS A 82 -1.72 -11.38 -2.57
N ALA A 83 -1.63 -10.05 -2.49
CA ALA A 83 -0.44 -9.33 -2.89
C ALA A 83 0.77 -9.69 -2.01
N VAL A 84 0.57 -9.76 -0.69
CA VAL A 84 1.60 -10.18 0.25
C VAL A 84 2.01 -11.64 0.04
N GLU A 85 1.05 -12.57 -0.07
CA GLU A 85 1.34 -13.99 -0.28
C GLU A 85 2.15 -14.23 -1.56
N SER A 86 1.81 -13.53 -2.64
CA SER A 86 2.54 -13.66 -3.91
C SER A 86 3.93 -13.03 -3.84
N GLN A 87 4.14 -11.94 -3.09
CA GLN A 87 5.49 -11.39 -2.83
C GLN A 87 6.37 -12.34 -2.01
N LEU A 88 5.81 -12.98 -0.99
CA LEU A 88 6.53 -14.00 -0.20
C LEU A 88 6.97 -15.16 -1.09
N ARG A 89 6.04 -15.72 -1.88
CA ARG A 89 6.33 -16.82 -2.81
C ARG A 89 7.33 -16.42 -3.90
N LEU A 90 7.26 -15.18 -4.40
CA LEU A 90 8.22 -14.66 -5.38
C LEU A 90 9.66 -14.67 -4.84
N HIS A 91 9.84 -14.48 -3.53
CA HIS A 91 11.13 -14.54 -2.85
C HIS A 91 11.47 -15.94 -2.28
N GLY A 92 10.69 -16.97 -2.64
CA GLY A 92 10.90 -18.35 -2.18
C GLY A 92 10.55 -18.58 -0.70
N LEU A 93 9.79 -17.68 -0.08
CA LEU A 93 9.36 -17.78 1.31
C LEU A 93 7.97 -18.40 1.39
N ASP A 94 7.74 -19.22 2.42
CA ASP A 94 6.44 -19.84 2.68
C ASP A 94 5.52 -18.86 3.44
N PRO A 95 4.38 -18.46 2.85
CA PRO A 95 3.40 -17.61 3.53
C PRO A 95 2.95 -18.17 4.88
N ALA A 96 2.86 -19.49 5.06
CA ALA A 96 2.40 -20.07 6.32
C ALA A 96 3.33 -19.76 7.51
N THR A 97 4.59 -19.38 7.24
CA THR A 97 5.59 -19.07 8.27
C THR A 97 6.05 -17.62 8.25
N HIS A 98 5.89 -16.91 7.12
CA HIS A 98 6.38 -15.55 6.91
C HIS A 98 5.27 -14.49 6.79
N LEU A 99 4.01 -14.90 6.67
CA LEU A 99 2.87 -14.00 6.84
C LEU A 99 2.44 -14.04 8.30
N ILE A 100 2.52 -12.90 8.98
CA ILE A 100 2.05 -12.74 10.35
C ILE A 100 0.77 -11.90 10.27
N GLU A 101 -0.34 -12.48 10.72
CA GLU A 101 -1.64 -11.81 10.81
C GLU A 101 -1.93 -11.50 12.28
N VAL A 102 -2.16 -10.22 12.61
CA VAL A 102 -2.54 -9.80 13.96
C VAL A 102 -4.05 -9.91 14.10
N GLU A 103 -4.51 -10.81 14.97
CA GLU A 103 -5.92 -11.01 15.24
C GLU A 103 -6.51 -9.88 16.11
N ALA A 104 -7.80 -9.63 15.96
CA ALA A 104 -8.54 -8.72 16.82
C ALA A 104 -8.59 -9.26 18.27
N ASP A 105 -8.22 -8.42 19.23
CA ASP A 105 -8.19 -8.73 20.67
C ASP A 105 -9.34 -8.07 21.45
N GLU A 106 -10.09 -7.16 20.81
CA GLU A 106 -11.23 -6.47 21.44
C GLU A 106 -12.58 -7.15 21.15
N PRO A 107 -13.57 -7.07 22.06
CA PRO A 107 -14.88 -7.73 21.90
C PRO A 107 -15.70 -7.29 20.69
N ASN A 108 -15.44 -6.09 20.18
CA ASN A 108 -16.07 -5.51 18.98
C ASN A 108 -15.37 -5.93 17.67
N GLY A 109 -14.34 -6.78 17.73
CA GLY A 109 -13.56 -7.20 16.58
C GLY A 109 -12.52 -6.19 16.11
N THR A 110 -12.17 -5.18 16.91
CA THR A 110 -11.07 -4.24 16.63
C THR A 110 -9.74 -4.72 17.21
N LEU A 111 -8.63 -4.15 16.73
CA LEU A 111 -7.29 -4.43 17.22
C LEU A 111 -6.82 -3.30 18.15
N SER A 112 -6.38 -3.61 19.36
CA SER A 112 -5.76 -2.64 20.23
C SER A 112 -4.36 -2.24 19.73
N MET A 113 -3.93 -1.01 20.04
CA MET A 113 -2.54 -0.60 19.75
C MET A 113 -1.51 -1.45 20.50
N ALA A 114 -1.89 -2.02 21.66
CA ALA A 114 -1.03 -2.91 22.42
C ALA A 114 -0.79 -4.24 21.66
N ALA A 115 -1.83 -4.84 21.08
CA ALA A 115 -1.68 -6.04 20.26
C ALA A 115 -0.76 -5.83 19.06
N ILE A 116 -0.84 -4.65 18.41
CA ILE A 116 0.05 -4.29 17.31
C ILE A 116 1.49 -4.14 17.80
N ALA A 117 1.70 -3.41 18.92
CA ALA A 117 3.01 -3.23 19.51
C ALA A 117 3.65 -4.55 19.96
N ASP A 118 2.89 -5.43 20.58
CA ASP A 118 3.32 -6.75 21.02
C ASP A 118 3.72 -7.62 19.82
N ALA A 119 2.95 -7.60 18.73
CA ALA A 119 3.29 -8.33 17.51
C ALA A 119 4.58 -7.81 16.85
N ILE A 120 4.77 -6.48 16.80
CA ILE A 120 6.01 -5.87 16.29
C ILE A 120 7.18 -6.23 17.19
N ALA A 121 7.04 -6.16 18.51
CA ALA A 121 8.10 -6.50 19.46
C ALA A 121 8.48 -7.99 19.40
N GLN A 122 7.48 -8.88 19.32
CA GLN A 122 7.66 -10.32 19.25
C GLN A 122 8.35 -10.75 17.96
N HIS A 123 8.03 -10.12 16.83
CA HIS A 123 8.52 -10.52 15.52
C HIS A 123 9.57 -9.59 14.91
N GLY A 124 9.93 -8.48 15.57
CA GLY A 124 10.75 -7.40 15.01
C GLY A 124 12.07 -7.85 14.40
N GLN A 125 12.75 -8.82 15.02
CA GLN A 125 14.02 -9.37 14.52
C GLN A 125 13.89 -10.11 13.19
N ARG A 126 12.68 -10.56 12.81
CA ARG A 126 12.41 -11.25 11.54
C ARG A 126 11.50 -10.49 10.58
N LEU A 127 10.92 -9.36 11.01
CA LEU A 127 10.08 -8.53 10.17
C LEU A 127 10.93 -7.74 9.17
N ALA A 128 10.56 -7.81 7.89
CA ALA A 128 11.12 -7.00 6.82
C ALA A 128 10.16 -5.90 6.35
N LEU A 129 8.85 -6.09 6.54
CA LEU A 129 7.82 -5.13 6.18
C LEU A 129 6.63 -5.22 7.15
N VAL A 130 6.10 -4.06 7.54
CA VAL A 130 4.78 -3.92 8.16
C VAL A 130 3.89 -3.26 7.10
N LEU A 131 2.87 -3.98 6.64
CA LEU A 131 1.88 -3.45 5.72
C LEU A 131 0.57 -3.29 6.48
N TRP A 132 0.19 -2.05 6.75
CA TRP A 132 -0.93 -1.74 7.63
C TRP A 132 -1.91 -0.74 7.00
N PRO A 133 -3.24 -0.97 7.10
CA PRO A 133 -4.22 -0.03 6.58
C PRO A 133 -4.33 1.20 7.48
N GLY A 134 -4.68 2.35 6.90
CA GLY A 134 -5.06 3.52 7.71
C GLY A 134 -6.43 3.35 8.38
N ILE A 135 -7.36 2.68 7.70
CA ILE A 135 -8.69 2.34 8.20
C ILE A 135 -8.99 0.90 7.84
N GLN A 136 -9.40 0.07 8.81
CA GLN A 136 -9.80 -1.29 8.51
C GLN A 136 -11.17 -1.32 7.83
N TYR A 137 -11.25 -1.95 6.65
CA TYR A 137 -12.40 -1.94 5.76
C TYR A 137 -13.65 -2.62 6.33
N ARG A 138 -13.50 -3.61 7.24
CA ARG A 138 -14.64 -4.32 7.86
C ARG A 138 -15.21 -3.58 9.06
N THR A 139 -14.34 -3.09 9.93
CA THR A 139 -14.72 -2.54 11.24
C THR A 139 -14.83 -1.02 11.22
N GLY A 140 -14.27 -0.36 10.20
CA GLY A 140 -14.15 1.10 10.15
C GLY A 140 -13.13 1.66 11.15
N GLN A 141 -12.33 0.81 11.80
CA GLN A 141 -11.33 1.24 12.77
C GLN A 141 -10.23 2.05 12.08
N ALA A 142 -10.06 3.29 12.49
CA ALA A 142 -8.91 4.10 12.10
C ALA A 142 -7.73 3.82 13.04
N PHE A 143 -6.53 3.63 12.49
CA PHE A 143 -5.31 3.39 13.25
C PHE A 143 -4.45 4.64 13.36
N ASP A 144 -3.68 4.74 14.45
CA ASP A 144 -2.63 5.75 14.59
C ASP A 144 -1.37 5.29 13.84
N LEU A 145 -1.30 5.63 12.55
CA LEU A 145 -0.17 5.25 11.70
C LEU A 145 1.17 5.85 12.18
N ALA A 146 1.14 7.02 12.82
CA ALA A 146 2.37 7.66 13.29
C ALA A 146 2.97 6.85 14.45
N GLU A 147 2.13 6.36 15.35
CA GLU A 147 2.58 5.47 16.42
C GLU A 147 3.05 4.11 15.88
N ILE A 148 2.33 3.51 14.91
CA ILE A 148 2.76 2.24 14.29
C ILE A 148 4.15 2.36 13.64
N VAL A 149 4.45 3.49 12.98
CA VAL A 149 5.77 3.74 12.37
C VAL A 149 6.87 3.96 13.42
N ARG A 150 6.51 4.43 14.63
CA ARG A 150 7.45 4.70 15.72
C ARG A 150 7.87 3.42 16.47
N LEU A 151 7.01 2.40 16.49
CA LEU A 151 7.24 1.10 17.13
C LEU A 151 8.30 0.28 16.39
#